data_AF-A0A2H0S4M6-F1
#
_entry.id   AF-A0A2H0S4M6-F1
#
_cell.length_a   1.000
_cell.length_b   1.000
_cell.length_c   1.000
_cell.angle_alpha   90.00
_cell.angle_beta   90.00
_cell.angle_gamma   90.00
#
_symmetry.space_group_name_H-M   'P 1'
#
loop_
_entity.id
_entity.type
_entity.pdbx_description
1 polymer ?
#
loop_
_entity_poly.entity_id
_entity_poly.type
_entity_poly.pdbx_seq_one_letter_code
_entity_poly.pdbx_strand_id
1 'polypeptide(L)'
;MLAKGGKILFSIPGLHTLEPLGKKILYTLVRVHDYERASDVMRKTLIKVSQEDLRENLQHIHIPTDLFWGMDDGMTPFSDAKIMEEEIPNAILHRYEGIRHRVHRDKAKEIAKIIKSYLK
;
A
#
# COMPACT_ATOMS: atom_id res chain seq x y z
N MET A 1 -0.71 -12.00 18.34
CA MET A 1 0.29 -12.76 19.14
C MET A 1 1.52 -13.12 18.27
N LEU A 2 2.32 -12.13 17.88
CA LEU A 2 3.61 -12.30 17.19
C LEU A 2 4.69 -11.37 17.80
N ALA A 3 4.52 -10.99 19.08
CA ALA A 3 5.41 -10.04 19.76
C ALA A 3 6.39 -10.70 20.75
N LYS A 4 6.50 -12.04 20.78
CA LYS A 4 7.36 -12.77 21.74
C LYS A 4 8.54 -13.52 21.11
N GLY A 5 8.79 -13.39 19.81
CA GLY A 5 9.92 -14.05 19.13
C GLY A 5 11.16 -13.17 18.89
N GLY A 6 11.09 -11.86 19.14
CA GLY A 6 12.13 -10.91 18.70
C GLY A 6 13.38 -10.81 19.57
N LYS A 7 13.40 -11.40 20.78
CA LYS A 7 14.49 -11.20 21.75
C LYS A 7 15.72 -12.12 21.59
N ILE A 8 15.70 -13.07 20.66
CA ILE A 8 16.80 -14.03 20.48
C ILE A 8 17.81 -13.57 19.40
N LEU A 9 17.39 -12.72 18.45
CA LEU A 9 18.29 -12.25 17.38
C LEU A 9 19.28 -11.17 17.82
N PHE A 10 19.06 -10.48 18.95
CA PHE A 10 19.89 -9.35 19.37
C PHE A 10 21.07 -9.70 20.31
N SER A 11 21.28 -10.99 20.64
CA SER A 11 22.30 -11.42 21.61
C SER A 11 23.60 -11.96 20.98
N ILE A 12 23.76 -11.90 19.65
CA ILE A 12 25.00 -12.31 18.97
C ILE A 12 25.88 -11.07 18.69
N PRO A 13 27.06 -10.93 19.33
CA PRO A 13 27.98 -9.84 19.04
C PRO A 13 28.40 -9.91 17.57
N GLY A 14 28.19 -8.84 16.82
CA GLY A 14 28.51 -8.79 15.38
C GLY A 14 27.31 -8.96 14.44
N LEU A 15 26.07 -9.18 14.92
CA LEU A 15 24.91 -9.16 14.03
C LEU A 15 24.50 -7.74 13.60
N HIS A 16 24.88 -6.71 14.37
CA HIS A 16 24.64 -5.30 14.04
C HIS A 16 25.38 -4.82 12.77
N THR A 17 26.46 -5.50 12.36
CA THR A 17 27.18 -5.17 11.11
C THR A 17 26.55 -5.79 9.86
N LEU A 18 25.59 -6.71 10.04
CA LEU A 18 24.83 -7.35 8.94
C LEU A 18 23.49 -6.66 8.67
N GLU A 19 23.13 -5.64 9.45
CA GLU A 19 21.91 -4.85 9.28
C GLU A 19 21.70 -4.29 7.85
N PRO A 20 22.72 -3.70 7.18
CA PRO A 20 22.52 -3.19 5.82
C PRO A 20 22.32 -4.33 4.79
N LEU A 21 22.89 -5.51 5.02
CA LEU A 21 22.73 -6.67 4.15
C LEU A 21 21.35 -7.32 4.32
N GLY A 22 20.86 -7.41 5.57
CA GLY A 22 19.52 -7.90 5.88
C GLY A 22 18.43 -7.00 5.31
N LYS A 23 18.59 -5.67 5.40
CA LYS A 23 17.68 -4.71 4.76
C LYS A 23 17.68 -4.87 3.24
N LYS A 24 18.85 -5.03 2.62
CA LYS A 24 18.95 -5.25 1.17
C LYS A 24 18.22 -6.53 0.74
N ILE A 25 18.45 -7.64 1.44
CA ILE A 25 17.76 -8.92 1.16
C ILE A 25 16.24 -8.81 1.36
N LEU A 26 15.79 -8.09 2.39
CA LEU A 26 14.38 -7.81 2.61
C LEU A 26 13.79 -7.01 1.42
N TYR A 27 14.42 -5.91 1.01
CA TYR A 27 13.98 -5.13 -0.16
C TYR A 27 14.01 -5.93 -1.47
N THR A 28 14.99 -6.82 -1.66
CA THR A 28 15.04 -7.72 -2.82
C THR A 28 13.90 -8.76 -2.78
N LEU A 29 13.58 -9.31 -1.61
CA LEU A 29 12.47 -10.27 -1.42
C LEU A 29 11.09 -9.63 -1.63
N VAL A 30 10.91 -8.35 -1.31
CA VAL A 30 9.63 -7.62 -1.49
C VAL A 30 9.45 -7.12 -2.94
N ARG A 31 10.15 -7.71 -3.93
CA ARG A 31 10.04 -7.34 -5.38
C ARG A 31 10.31 -5.86 -5.66
N VAL A 32 11.18 -5.20 -4.89
CA VAL A 32 11.46 -3.77 -5.10
C VAL A 32 12.63 -3.56 -6.07
N HIS A 33 12.55 -4.19 -7.25
CA HIS A 33 13.52 -3.93 -8.33
C HIS A 33 13.58 -2.43 -8.69
N ASP A 34 12.47 -1.72 -8.52
CA ASP A 34 12.39 -0.28 -8.75
C ASP A 34 13.24 0.52 -7.77
N TYR A 35 13.33 0.09 -6.50
CA TYR A 35 14.17 0.74 -5.50
C TYR A 35 15.66 0.44 -5.73
N GLU A 36 16.01 -0.78 -6.11
CA GLU A 36 17.40 -1.14 -6.42
C GLU A 36 17.95 -0.38 -7.63
N ARG A 37 17.11 -0.17 -8.65
CA ARG A 37 17.47 0.54 -9.88
C ARG A 37 17.27 2.05 -9.78
N ALA A 38 16.78 2.54 -8.65
CA ALA A 38 16.47 3.94 -8.46
C ALA A 38 17.72 4.82 -8.26
N SER A 39 17.66 6.02 -8.84
CA SER A 39 18.61 7.09 -8.51
C SER A 39 18.57 7.42 -7.02
N ASP A 40 19.63 8.04 -6.48
CA ASP A 40 19.69 8.39 -5.06
C ASP A 40 18.51 9.25 -4.60
N VAL A 41 18.09 10.20 -5.44
CA VAL A 41 16.92 11.05 -5.15
C VAL A 41 15.66 10.21 -5.12
N MET A 42 15.46 9.32 -6.09
CA MET A 42 14.27 8.48 -6.15
C MET A 42 14.19 7.49 -4.99
N ARG A 43 15.33 6.91 -4.56
CA ARG A 43 15.38 6.07 -3.33
C ARG A 43 14.96 6.85 -2.10
N LYS A 44 15.49 8.08 -1.92
CA LYS A 44 15.11 8.94 -0.79
C LYS A 44 13.62 9.28 -0.81
N THR A 45 13.06 9.54 -2.00
CA THR A 45 11.62 9.80 -2.16
C THR A 45 10.78 8.58 -1.82
N LEU A 46 11.13 7.40 -2.33
CA LEU A 46 10.43 6.15 -2.03
C LEU A 46 10.39 5.87 -0.53
N ILE A 47 11.51 6.07 0.18
CA ILE A 47 11.56 5.92 1.65
C ILE A 47 10.57 6.88 2.31
N LYS A 48 10.64 8.18 1.99
CA LYS A 48 9.79 9.20 2.60
C LYS A 48 8.30 8.89 2.39
N VAL A 49 7.90 8.66 1.14
CA VAL A 49 6.50 8.37 0.80
C VAL A 49 6.02 7.08 1.47
N SER A 50 6.86 6.04 1.56
CA SER A 50 6.50 4.79 2.23
C SER A 50 6.37 4.90 3.76
N GLN A 51 6.91 5.96 4.35
CA GLN A 51 6.85 6.23 5.79
C GLN A 51 5.71 7.18 6.16
N GLU A 52 5.09 7.83 5.17
CA GLU A 52 3.99 8.75 5.41
C GLU A 52 2.71 8.00 5.78
N ASP A 53 2.06 8.46 6.85
CA ASP A 53 0.74 8.01 7.26
C ASP A 53 -0.23 9.19 7.14
N LEU A 54 -1.13 9.11 6.18
CA LEU A 54 -2.11 10.15 5.88
C LEU A 54 -3.51 9.83 6.41
N ARG A 55 -3.65 8.82 7.29
CA ARG A 55 -4.96 8.39 7.80
C ARG A 55 -5.72 9.51 8.50
N GLU A 56 -5.02 10.37 9.24
CA GLU A 56 -5.63 11.52 9.93
C GLU A 56 -6.33 12.50 8.97
N ASN A 57 -5.94 12.50 7.69
CA ASN A 57 -6.54 13.35 6.66
C ASN A 57 -7.82 12.77 6.05
N LEU A 58 -8.09 11.46 6.20
CA LEU A 58 -9.23 10.79 5.54
C LEU A 58 -10.59 11.37 5.96
N GLN A 59 -10.77 11.62 7.26
CA GLN A 59 -11.99 12.24 7.82
C GLN A 59 -12.31 13.64 7.28
N HIS A 60 -11.31 14.31 6.69
CA HIS A 60 -11.46 15.66 6.12
C HIS A 60 -11.97 15.62 4.66
N ILE A 61 -12.10 14.43 4.05
CA ILE A 61 -12.62 14.26 2.69
C ILE A 61 -14.14 14.22 2.74
N HIS A 62 -14.78 15.39 2.64
CA HIS A 62 -16.24 15.50 2.71
C HIS A 62 -16.96 15.31 1.36
N ILE A 63 -16.23 15.36 0.25
CA ILE A 63 -16.83 15.16 -1.08
C ILE A 63 -17.18 13.67 -1.30
N PRO A 64 -18.26 13.35 -2.04
CA PRO A 64 -18.54 11.97 -2.43
C PRO A 64 -17.33 11.34 -3.11
N THR A 65 -16.94 10.14 -2.65
CA THR A 65 -15.67 9.50 -3.05
C THR A 65 -15.89 8.04 -3.39
N ASP A 66 -15.65 7.65 -4.64
CA ASP A 66 -15.63 6.25 -5.03
C ASP A 66 -14.22 5.66 -4.87
N LEU A 67 -14.13 4.52 -4.18
CA LEU A 67 -12.91 3.73 -4.05
C LEU A 67 -13.05 2.47 -4.91
N PHE A 68 -12.12 2.22 -5.83
CA PHE A 68 -12.13 1.02 -6.67
C PHE A 68 -10.94 0.15 -6.30
N TRP A 69 -11.20 -1.06 -5.78
CA TRP A 69 -10.12 -1.88 -5.20
C TRP A 69 -10.23 -3.37 -5.52
N GLY A 70 -9.12 -3.97 -5.92
CA GLY A 70 -9.00 -5.41 -6.11
C GLY A 70 -8.82 -6.12 -4.77
N MET A 71 -9.66 -7.11 -4.48
CA MET A 71 -9.62 -7.80 -3.18
C MET A 71 -8.34 -8.65 -2.98
N ASP A 72 -7.68 -9.02 -4.06
CA ASP A 72 -6.47 -9.85 -4.06
C ASP A 72 -5.20 -9.00 -4.28
N ASP A 73 -5.28 -7.69 -4.06
CA ASP A 73 -4.14 -6.78 -4.19
C ASP A 73 -3.09 -7.02 -3.10
N GLY A 74 -1.93 -7.54 -3.52
CA GLY A 74 -0.78 -7.77 -2.64
C GLY A 74 0.22 -6.60 -2.58
N MET A 75 0.01 -5.52 -3.35
CA MET A 75 0.84 -4.30 -3.29
C MET A 75 0.20 -3.24 -2.40
N THR A 76 -1.11 -3.06 -2.52
CA THR A 76 -1.91 -2.20 -1.64
C THR A 76 -3.06 -3.04 -1.04
N PRO A 77 -2.85 -3.66 0.14
CA PRO A 77 -3.78 -4.62 0.73
C PRO A 77 -5.22 -4.12 0.81
N PHE A 78 -6.18 -5.02 0.58
CA PHE A 78 -7.60 -4.68 0.66
C PHE A 78 -8.05 -4.20 2.06
N SER A 79 -7.28 -4.47 3.12
CA SER A 79 -7.51 -3.87 4.44
C SER A 79 -7.45 -2.34 4.42
N ASP A 80 -6.59 -1.77 3.59
CA ASP A 80 -6.37 -0.32 3.53
C ASP A 80 -7.59 0.35 2.90
N ALA A 81 -8.19 -0.28 1.88
CA ALA A 81 -9.44 0.17 1.29
C ALA A 81 -10.60 0.20 2.28
N LYS A 82 -10.67 -0.78 3.19
CA LYS A 82 -11.70 -0.82 4.25
C LYS A 82 -11.50 0.29 5.27
N ILE A 83 -10.26 0.56 5.67
CA ILE A 83 -9.94 1.72 6.53
C ILE A 83 -10.40 3.01 5.83
N MET A 84 -10.12 3.17 4.54
CA MET A 84 -10.57 4.36 3.79
C MET A 84 -12.09 4.45 3.69
N GLU A 85 -12.81 3.34 3.49
CA GLU A 85 -14.28 3.32 3.47
C GLU A 85 -14.87 3.71 4.83
N GLU A 86 -14.27 3.26 5.93
CA GLU A 86 -14.70 3.57 7.30
C GLU A 86 -14.42 5.04 7.68
N GLU A 87 -13.27 5.58 7.28
CA GLU A 87 -12.80 6.90 7.72
C GLU A 87 -13.24 8.06 6.81
N ILE A 88 -13.55 7.80 5.53
CA ILE A 88 -14.05 8.83 4.61
C ILE A 88 -15.59 8.87 4.72
N PRO A 89 -16.21 9.96 5.23
CA PRO A 89 -17.64 9.97 5.57
C PRO A 89 -18.61 9.61 4.43
N ASN A 90 -18.25 9.94 3.19
CA ASN A 90 -19.08 9.75 2.00
C ASN A 90 -18.41 8.82 0.97
N ALA A 91 -17.65 7.82 1.45
CA ALA A 91 -17.00 6.86 0.57
C ALA A 91 -17.94 5.72 0.13
N ILE A 92 -17.75 5.26 -1.10
CA ILE A 92 -18.34 4.04 -1.64
C ILE A 92 -17.21 3.13 -2.12
N LEU A 93 -17.03 1.98 -1.48
CA LEU A 93 -16.01 1.00 -1.88
C LEU A 93 -16.56 -0.04 -2.86
N HIS A 94 -16.09 0.04 -4.10
CA HIS A 94 -16.31 -0.95 -5.15
C HIS A 94 -15.27 -2.06 -5.06
N ARG A 95 -15.74 -3.26 -4.73
CA ARG A 95 -14.91 -4.43 -4.41
C ARG A 95 -14.85 -5.36 -5.60
N TYR A 96 -13.65 -5.76 -6.01
CA TYR A 96 -13.45 -6.63 -7.17
C TYR A 96 -12.73 -7.93 -6.77
N GLU A 97 -13.49 -9.01 -6.61
CA GLU A 97 -12.99 -10.35 -6.30
C GLU A 97 -12.11 -10.90 -7.44
N GLY A 98 -11.01 -11.59 -7.09
CA GLY A 98 -10.06 -12.12 -8.07
C GLY A 98 -9.17 -11.08 -8.74
N ILE A 99 -9.34 -9.79 -8.42
CA ILE A 99 -8.58 -8.68 -9.02
C ILE A 99 -7.47 -8.23 -8.07
N ARG A 100 -6.28 -8.01 -8.64
CA ARG A 100 -5.08 -7.54 -7.93
C ARG A 100 -4.89 -6.02 -8.12
N HIS A 101 -3.66 -5.55 -7.97
CA HIS A 101 -3.28 -4.13 -8.01
C HIS A 101 -3.73 -3.31 -9.23
N ARG A 102 -3.92 -3.94 -10.39
CA ARG A 102 -4.21 -3.23 -11.64
C ARG A 102 -5.71 -3.12 -11.92
N VAL A 103 -6.53 -2.93 -10.88
CA VAL A 103 -8.00 -2.84 -10.97
C VAL A 103 -8.47 -1.81 -12.02
N HIS A 104 -7.79 -0.66 -12.12
CA HIS A 104 -8.07 0.38 -13.11
C HIS A 104 -7.91 -0.10 -14.57
N ARG A 105 -7.08 -1.12 -14.81
CA ARG A 105 -6.91 -1.75 -16.14
C ARG A 105 -7.88 -2.91 -16.32
N ASP A 106 -7.96 -3.78 -15.33
CA ASP A 106 -8.72 -5.03 -15.42
C ASP A 106 -10.24 -4.76 -15.43
N LYS A 107 -10.69 -3.67 -14.80
CA LYS A 107 -12.10 -3.27 -14.66
C LYS A 107 -12.40 -1.91 -15.27
N ALA A 108 -11.55 -1.44 -16.19
CA ALA A 108 -11.64 -0.12 -16.81
C ALA A 108 -13.04 0.24 -17.33
N LYS A 109 -13.71 -0.68 -18.03
CA LYS A 109 -15.05 -0.45 -18.60
C LYS A 109 -16.14 -0.28 -17.53
N GLU A 110 -16.03 -1.05 -16.44
CA GLU A 110 -16.98 -1.04 -15.34
C GLU A 110 -16.81 0.24 -14.51
N ILE A 111 -15.56 0.58 -14.17
CA ILE A 111 -15.20 1.84 -13.52
C ILE A 111 -15.69 3.04 -14.36
N ALA A 112 -15.43 3.03 -15.67
CA ALA A 112 -15.87 4.10 -16.55
C ALA A 112 -17.41 4.23 -16.61
N LYS A 113 -18.16 3.14 -16.49
CA LYS A 113 -19.63 3.18 -16.43
C LYS A 113 -20.10 3.90 -15.16
N ILE A 114 -19.47 3.62 -14.02
CA ILE A 114 -19.78 4.26 -12.74
C ILE A 114 -19.46 5.75 -12.81
N ILE A 115 -18.26 6.11 -13.25
CA ILE A 115 -17.86 7.53 -13.43
C ILE A 115 -18.84 8.26 -14.35
N LYS A 116 -19.19 7.68 -15.50
CA LYS A 116 -20.15 8.27 -16.44
C LYS A 116 -21.54 8.46 -15.86
N SER A 117 -21.93 7.69 -14.85
CA SER A 117 -23.26 7.86 -14.22
C SER A 117 -23.37 9.18 -13.44
N TYR A 118 -22.24 9.79 -13.07
CA TYR A 118 -22.19 11.11 -12.41
C TYR A 118 -22.07 12.26 -13.41
N LEU A 119 -21.56 12.00 -14.61
CA LEU A 119 -21.40 12.98 -15.69
C LEU A 119 -22.72 13.11 -16.46
N LYS A 120 -23.62 13.93 -15.95
CA LYS A 120 -24.79 14.40 -16.71
C LYS A 120 -24.39 15.50 -17.70
#